data_AF-A0A1B8XSQ5-F1
#
_entry.id   AF-A0A1B8XSQ5-F1
#
_cell.length_a   1.000
_cell.length_b   1.000
_cell.length_c   1.000
_cell.angle_alpha   90.00
_cell.angle_beta   90.00
_cell.angle_gamma   90.00
#
_symmetry.space_group_name_H-M   'P 1'
#
loop_
_entity.id
_entity.type
_entity.pdbx_description
1 polymer ?
#
loop_
_entity_poly.entity_id
_entity_poly.type
_entity_poly.pdbx_seq_one_letter_code
_entity_poly.pdbx_strand_id
1 'polypeptide(L)'
;HMIDLLNTEKDLVTSLKDYIKAEEQKLAQIKKWADKLDHLTDTATKDPEGYLGHPVNAFKLMKRLNTEWVKLENLILKDISD
;
A
#
# COMPACT_ATOMS: atom_id res chain seq x y z
N HIS A 1 -19.51 -19.95 -33.51
CA HIS A 1 -18.07 -20.29 -33.44
C HIS A 1 -17.14 -19.08 -33.47
N MET A 2 -17.01 -18.30 -34.56
CA MET A 2 -16.12 -17.11 -34.55
C MET A 2 -16.66 -15.91 -33.74
N ILE A 3 -17.99 -15.74 -33.69
CA ILE A 3 -18.65 -14.71 -32.87
C ILE A 3 -18.42 -14.97 -31.37
N ASP A 4 -18.37 -16.24 -30.95
CA ASP A 4 -18.13 -16.63 -29.56
C ASP A 4 -16.69 -16.31 -29.12
N LEU A 5 -15.72 -16.43 -30.05
CA LEU A 5 -14.33 -16.02 -29.82
C LEU A 5 -14.22 -14.50 -29.61
N LEU A 6 -14.91 -13.71 -30.43
CA LEU A 6 -14.95 -12.24 -30.27
C LEU A 6 -15.61 -11.81 -28.95
N ASN A 7 -16.67 -12.51 -28.53
CA ASN A 7 -17.29 -12.25 -27.23
C ASN A 7 -16.35 -12.60 -26.07
N THR A 8 -15.65 -13.74 -26.15
CA THR A 8 -14.65 -14.14 -25.17
C THR A 8 -13.51 -13.13 -25.06
N GLU A 9 -13.01 -12.63 -26.20
CA GLU A 9 -11.97 -11.59 -26.22
C GLU A 9 -12.45 -10.30 -25.54
N LYS A 10 -13.69 -9.88 -25.80
CA LYS A 10 -14.28 -8.70 -25.15
C LYS A 10 -14.39 -8.87 -23.63
N ASP A 11 -14.76 -10.06 -23.16
CA ASP A 11 -14.84 -10.37 -21.74
C ASP A 11 -13.45 -10.36 -21.11
N LEU A 12 -12.43 -10.94 -21.76
CA LEU A 12 -11.04 -10.89 -21.32
C LEU A 12 -10.50 -9.46 -21.22
N VAL A 13 -10.80 -8.61 -22.21
CA VAL A 13 -10.42 -7.19 -22.18
C VAL A 13 -11.10 -6.45 -21.02
N THR A 14 -12.34 -6.81 -20.70
CA THR A 14 -13.05 -6.24 -19.55
C THR A 14 -12.37 -6.64 -18.24
N SER A 15 -12.10 -7.92 -18.04
CA SER A 15 -11.39 -8.44 -16.87
C SER A 15 -9.99 -7.80 -16.72
N LEU A 16 -9.27 -7.59 -17.83
CA LEU A 16 -7.97 -6.92 -17.81
C LEU A 16 -8.09 -5.46 -17.31
N LYS A 17 -9.11 -4.73 -17.76
CA LYS A 17 -9.34 -3.35 -17.30
C LYS A 17 -9.69 -3.29 -15.81
N ASP A 18 -10.50 -4.25 -15.34
CA ASP A 18 -10.86 -4.33 -13.93
C ASP A 18 -9.64 -4.66 -13.06
N TYR A 19 -8.79 -5.59 -13.50
CA TYR A 19 -7.52 -5.89 -12.84
C TYR A 19 -6.61 -4.65 -12.76
N ILE A 20 -6.41 -3.94 -13.88
CA ILE A 20 -5.60 -2.71 -13.92
C ILE A 20 -6.14 -1.68 -12.91
N LYS A 21 -7.46 -1.45 -12.89
CA LYS A 21 -8.08 -0.51 -11.97
C LYS A 21 -7.85 -0.89 -10.51
N ALA A 22 -7.90 -2.18 -10.20
CA ALA A 22 -7.68 -2.66 -8.86
C ALA A 22 -6.20 -2.55 -8.43
N GLU A 23 -5.24 -2.78 -9.34
CA GLU A 23 -3.81 -2.48 -9.14
C GLU A 23 -3.56 -1.00 -8.91
N GLU A 24 -4.19 -0.11 -9.68
CA GLU A 24 -4.08 1.34 -9.49
C GLU A 24 -4.61 1.78 -8.12
N GLN A 25 -5.71 1.18 -7.64
CA GLN A 25 -6.26 1.45 -6.32
C GLN A 25 -5.32 0.97 -5.20
N LYS A 26 -4.73 -0.22 -5.33
CA LYS A 26 -3.71 -0.72 -4.40
C LYS A 26 -2.50 0.21 -4.39
N LEU A 27 -2.00 0.59 -5.55
CA LEU A 27 -0.87 1.51 -5.69
C LEU A 27 -1.15 2.87 -5.05
N ALA A 28 -2.36 3.41 -5.22
CA ALA A 28 -2.77 4.66 -4.57
C ALA A 28 -2.75 4.57 -3.04
N GLN A 29 -3.13 3.41 -2.47
CA GLN A 29 -3.04 3.19 -1.02
C GLN A 29 -1.58 3.10 -0.55
N ILE A 30 -0.73 2.40 -1.30
CA ILE A 30 0.71 2.29 -1.00
C ILE A 30 1.38 3.66 -1.04
N LYS A 31 1.06 4.51 -2.05
CA LYS A 31 1.59 5.88 -2.14
C LYS A 31 1.23 6.72 -0.90
N LYS A 32 -0.03 6.69 -0.46
CA LYS A 32 -0.46 7.39 0.77
C LYS A 32 0.30 6.89 2.01
N TRP A 33 0.60 5.59 2.07
CA TRP A 33 1.42 5.02 3.13
C TRP A 33 2.85 5.55 3.09
N ALA A 34 3.47 5.59 1.90
CA ALA A 34 4.80 6.14 1.71
C ALA A 34 4.86 7.61 2.19
N ASP A 35 3.94 8.46 1.74
CA ASP A 35 3.89 9.88 2.12
C ASP A 35 3.75 10.06 3.65
N LYS A 36 2.89 9.25 4.29
CA LYS A 36 2.71 9.27 5.75
C LYS A 36 4.01 8.89 6.47
N LEU A 37 4.68 7.83 6.01
CA LEU A 37 5.92 7.34 6.62
C LEU A 37 7.06 8.34 6.44
N ASP A 38 7.13 9.01 5.29
CA ASP A 38 8.11 10.04 4.98
C ASP A 38 8.00 11.21 5.98
N HIS A 39 6.81 11.80 6.10
CA HIS A 39 6.54 12.87 7.08
C HIS A 39 6.85 12.48 8.53
N LEU A 40 6.52 11.24 8.93
CA LEU A 40 6.79 10.74 10.27
C LEU A 40 8.28 10.50 10.52
N THR A 41 9.03 10.16 9.48
CA THR A 41 10.47 9.94 9.56
C THR A 41 11.19 11.28 9.60
N ASP A 42 10.82 12.22 8.74
CA ASP A 42 11.31 13.60 8.75
C ASP A 42 11.16 14.29 10.10
N THR A 43 10.03 14.08 10.77
CA THR A 43 9.80 14.68 12.10
C THR A 43 10.71 14.06 13.16
N ALA A 44 10.97 12.75 13.06
CA ALA A 44 11.81 12.02 14.00
C ALA A 44 13.31 12.27 13.76
N THR A 45 13.74 12.50 12.52
CA THR A 45 15.15 12.74 12.17
C THR A 45 15.60 14.17 12.47
N LYS A 46 14.69 15.14 12.54
CA LYS A 46 14.99 16.54 12.89
C LYS A 46 15.47 16.73 14.33
N ASP A 47 14.94 15.95 15.27
CA ASP A 47 15.39 15.93 16.68
C ASP A 47 15.22 14.52 17.26
N PRO A 48 16.17 13.61 17.00
CA PRO A 48 16.06 12.22 17.42
C PRO A 48 16.03 12.05 18.94
N GLU A 49 16.86 12.82 19.67
CA GLU A 49 16.97 12.71 21.13
C GLU A 49 15.73 13.26 21.83
N GLY A 50 15.22 14.43 21.42
CA GLY A 50 13.97 14.97 21.96
C GLY A 50 12.75 14.13 21.57
N TYR A 51 12.71 13.63 20.33
CA TYR A 51 11.62 12.79 19.87
C TYR A 51 11.57 11.44 20.61
N LEU A 52 12.71 10.76 20.78
CA LEU A 52 12.77 9.46 21.49
C LEU A 52 12.74 9.62 23.01
N GLY A 53 13.14 10.78 23.54
CA GLY A 53 13.00 11.13 24.96
C GLY A 53 11.55 11.19 25.44
N HIS A 54 10.58 11.37 24.53
CA HIS A 54 9.16 11.28 24.83
C HIS A 54 8.64 9.83 24.74
N PRO A 55 8.21 9.20 25.86
CA PRO A 55 7.80 7.79 25.88
C PRO A 55 6.68 7.45 24.88
N VAL A 56 5.77 8.40 24.61
CA VAL A 56 4.69 8.25 23.64
C VAL A 56 5.23 8.13 22.21
N ASN A 57 6.24 8.92 21.86
CA ASN A 57 6.83 8.94 20.53
C ASN A 57 7.71 7.72 20.28
N ALA A 58 8.48 7.31 21.30
CA ALA A 58 9.21 6.04 21.28
C ALA A 58 8.27 4.84 21.10
N PHE A 59 7.16 4.79 21.84
CA PHE A 59 6.14 3.75 21.67
C PHE A 59 5.51 3.76 20.27
N LYS A 60 5.17 4.94 19.73
CA LYS A 60 4.65 5.08 18.37
C LYS A 60 5.64 4.57 17.33
N LEU A 61 6.93 4.85 17.48
CA LEU A 61 7.97 4.33 16.59
C LEU A 61 8.05 2.79 16.66
N MET A 62 8.11 2.22 17.87
CA MET A 62 8.13 0.76 18.04
C MET A 62 6.90 0.09 17.44
N LYS A 63 5.71 0.65 17.68
CA LYS A 63 4.45 0.17 17.08
C LYS A 63 4.49 0.26 15.55
N ARG A 64 5.06 1.34 15.00
CA ARG A 64 5.19 1.50 13.54
C ARG A 64 6.05 0.40 12.94
N LEU A 65 7.22 0.16 13.53
CA LEU A 65 8.15 -0.90 13.12
C LEU A 65 7.54 -2.30 13.24
N ASN A 66 6.88 -2.61 14.35
CA ASN A 66 6.35 -3.95 14.60
C ASN A 66 5.02 -4.26 13.92
N THR A 67 4.19 -3.24 13.62
CA THR A 67 2.80 -3.47 13.18
C THR A 67 2.45 -2.76 11.89
N GLU A 68 2.85 -1.50 11.72
CA GLU A 68 2.45 -0.74 10.53
C GLU A 68 3.21 -1.21 9.29
N TRP A 69 4.50 -1.52 9.41
CA TRP A 69 5.27 -2.11 8.31
C TRP A 69 4.75 -3.49 7.88
N VAL A 70 4.40 -4.35 8.84
CA VAL A 70 3.80 -5.66 8.55
C VAL A 70 2.46 -5.53 7.82
N LYS A 71 1.65 -4.52 8.17
CA LYS A 71 0.40 -4.23 7.44
C LYS A 71 0.66 -3.76 6.01
N LEU A 72 1.69 -2.94 5.79
CA LEU A 72 2.08 -2.49 4.46
C LEU A 72 2.59 -3.65 3.62
N GLU A 73 3.41 -4.54 4.19
CA GLU A 73 3.88 -5.75 3.54
C GLU A 73 2.71 -6.64 3.11
N ASN A 74 1.75 -6.90 4.01
CA ASN A 74 0.55 -7.67 3.67
C ASN A 74 -0.29 -7.00 2.59
N LEU A 75 -0.38 -5.66 2.56
CA LEU A 75 -1.07 -4.94 1.50
C LEU A 75 -0.36 -5.13 0.15
N ILE A 76 0.97 -5.12 0.12
CA ILE A 76 1.77 -5.33 -1.09
C ILE A 76 1.66 -6.78 -1.58
N LEU A 77 1.71 -7.75 -0.68
CA LEU A 77 1.61 -9.18 -1.00
C LEU A 77 0.19 -9.64 -1.35
N LYS A 78 -0.83 -8.84 -1.02
CA LYS A 78 -2.21 -9.16 -1.39
C LYS A 78 -2.34 -9.20 -2.91
N ASP A 79 -2.63 -10.40 -3.42
CA ASP A 79 -2.98 -10.62 -4.81
C ASP A 79 -4.31 -9.91 -5.12
N ILE A 80 -4.41 -9.33 -6.30
CA ILE A 80 -5.61 -8.62 -6.77
C ILE A 80 -6.49 -9.55 -7.63
N SER A 81 -6.04 -10.80 -7.79
CA SER A 81 -6.73 -11.82 -8.57
C SER A 81 -7.89 -12.51 -7.84
N ASP A 82 -8.19 -12.13 -6.59
CA ASP A 82 -9.33 -12.62 -5.77
C ASP A 82 -10.62 -11.80 -5.95
#